data_AF-A0A1Q3PQ94-F1
#
_entry.id   AF-A0A1Q3PQ94-F1
#
_cell.length_a   1.000
_cell.length_b   1.000
_cell.length_c   1.000
_cell.angle_alpha   90.00
_cell.angle_beta   90.00
_cell.angle_gamma   90.00
#
_symmetry.space_group_name_H-M   'P 1'
#
loop_
_entity.id
_entity.type
_entity.pdbx_description
1 polymer ?
#
loop_
_entity_poly.entity_id
_entity_poly.type
_entity_poly.pdbx_seq_one_letter_code
_entity_poly.pdbx_strand_id
1 'polypeptide(L)'
;MPARGVIVCEEMEMLRNNEMNTGGAIYSTSLIYGRGLYNAHAKSESLNFAGCVVDNSVFNDIPEEVNIAELMLPYGKLYSVPYKQQIEQEVDEYVLNIINGRLNEQAFQNYSESIRTRFSCDNKPVSSERVQELIRNSITFLTTFCE
;
A
#
# COMPACT_ATOMS: atom_id res chain seq x y z
N MET A 1 8.48 5.75 5.52
CA MET A 1 7.33 5.42 6.40
C MET A 1 6.41 4.54 5.58
N PRO A 2 5.85 3.45 6.14
CA PRO A 2 4.99 2.59 5.34
C PRO A 2 3.73 3.36 4.92
N ALA A 3 3.56 3.54 3.63
CA ALA A 3 2.30 4.00 3.06
C ALA A 3 1.42 2.76 2.85
N ARG A 4 0.26 2.72 3.50
CA ARG A 4 -0.75 1.71 3.20
C ARG A 4 -1.36 2.05 1.85
N GLY A 5 -1.23 1.15 0.89
CA GLY A 5 -1.70 1.43 -0.46
C GLY A 5 -1.59 0.24 -1.38
N VAL A 6 -2.13 0.40 -2.58
CA VAL A 6 -2.06 -0.57 -3.65
C VAL A 6 -1.73 0.18 -4.94
N ILE A 7 -0.80 -0.35 -5.72
CA ILE A 7 -0.52 0.09 -7.08
C ILE A 7 -1.26 -0.88 -8.01
N VAL A 8 -2.14 -0.36 -8.85
CA VAL A 8 -2.91 -1.12 -9.83
C VAL A 8 -2.71 -0.55 -11.23
N CYS A 9 -2.84 -1.37 -12.26
CA CYS A 9 -2.91 -0.94 -13.66
C CYS A 9 -4.27 -1.33 -14.25
N GLU A 10 -5.23 -0.41 -14.22
CA GLU A 10 -6.61 -0.66 -14.65
C GLU A 10 -7.24 0.60 -15.25
N GLU A 11 -8.41 0.43 -15.86
CA GLU A 11 -9.20 1.52 -16.46
C GLU A 11 -9.50 2.64 -15.44
N MET A 12 -8.96 3.83 -15.72
CA MET A 12 -9.18 5.06 -14.98
C MET A 12 -9.29 6.24 -15.95
N GLU A 13 -10.27 7.10 -15.72
CA GLU A 13 -10.51 8.31 -16.48
C GLU A 13 -10.44 9.53 -15.55
N MET A 14 -9.98 10.66 -16.09
CA MET A 14 -9.94 11.92 -15.38
C MET A 14 -10.69 12.99 -16.16
N LEU A 15 -11.80 13.47 -15.59
CA LEU A 15 -12.50 14.66 -16.08
C LEU A 15 -11.87 15.89 -15.44
N ARG A 16 -11.34 16.77 -16.28
CA ARG A 16 -10.91 18.13 -15.91
C ARG A 16 -11.75 19.12 -16.67
N ASN A 17 -12.55 19.91 -15.96
CA ASN A 17 -13.32 20.99 -16.56
C ASN A 17 -13.16 22.27 -15.74
N ASN A 18 -13.18 23.42 -16.42
CA ASN A 18 -13.14 24.73 -15.79
C ASN A 18 -14.33 25.54 -16.30
N GLU A 19 -15.21 25.97 -15.40
CA GLU A 19 -16.33 26.83 -15.73
C GLU A 19 -16.18 28.18 -15.05
N MET A 20 -16.36 29.27 -15.79
CA MET A 20 -16.33 30.62 -15.24
C MET A 20 -17.77 31.12 -15.05
N ASN A 21 -18.12 31.58 -13.86
CA ASN A 21 -19.42 32.20 -13.64
C ASN A 21 -19.45 33.64 -14.20
N THR A 22 -20.64 34.23 -14.27
CA THR A 22 -20.85 35.62 -14.72
C THR A 22 -20.14 36.67 -13.84
N GLY A 23 -19.73 36.31 -12.63
CA GLY A 23 -18.95 37.15 -11.71
C GLY A 23 -17.43 36.98 -11.81
N GLY A 24 -16.92 36.19 -12.76
CA GLY A 24 -15.49 35.98 -12.98
C GLY A 24 -14.82 34.92 -12.09
N ALA A 25 -15.57 34.20 -11.24
CA ALA A 25 -15.04 33.08 -10.46
C ALA A 25 -14.95 31.81 -11.32
N ILE A 26 -13.84 31.08 -11.18
CA ILE A 26 -13.59 29.83 -11.91
C ILE A 26 -13.86 28.63 -10.99
N TYR A 27 -14.78 27.77 -11.39
CA TYR A 27 -15.03 26.46 -10.81
C TYR A 27 -14.22 25.44 -11.61
N SER A 28 -13.24 24.81 -10.97
CA SER A 28 -12.49 23.71 -11.58
C SER A 28 -13.01 22.38 -11.02
N THR A 29 -13.55 21.53 -11.88
CA THR A 29 -13.90 20.15 -11.53
C THR A 29 -12.75 19.25 -11.96
N SER A 30 -12.13 18.59 -10.99
CA SER A 30 -11.17 17.51 -11.22
C SER A 30 -11.73 16.23 -10.60
N LEU A 31 -12.27 15.35 -11.43
CA LEU A 31 -12.84 14.07 -11.01
C LEU A 31 -12.04 12.93 -11.63
N ILE A 32 -11.65 11.97 -10.81
CA ILE A 32 -11.07 10.69 -11.26
C ILE A 32 -12.12 9.61 -10.98
N TYR A 33 -12.39 8.75 -11.95
CA TYR A 33 -13.30 7.62 -11.81
C TYR A 33 -12.85 6.46 -12.70
N GLY A 34 -13.43 5.29 -12.50
CA GLY A 34 -13.10 4.08 -13.25
C GLY A 34 -13.02 2.85 -12.34
N ARG A 35 -13.01 1.67 -12.96
CA ARG A 35 -12.95 0.39 -12.24
C ARG A 35 -11.66 0.27 -11.44
N GLY A 36 -10.54 0.77 -11.98
CA GLY A 36 -9.25 0.76 -11.31
C GLY A 36 -9.25 1.53 -9.99
N LEU A 37 -9.95 2.67 -9.92
CA LEU A 37 -10.07 3.44 -8.68
C LEU A 37 -10.85 2.67 -7.59
N TYR A 38 -11.96 2.02 -7.99
CA TYR A 38 -12.74 1.19 -7.07
C TYR A 38 -11.92 -0.01 -6.59
N ASN A 39 -11.27 -0.74 -7.49
CA ASN A 39 -10.46 -1.92 -7.16
C ASN A 39 -9.27 -1.56 -6.26
N ALA A 40 -8.55 -0.47 -6.57
CA ALA A 40 -7.48 0.03 -5.73
C ALA A 40 -7.99 0.39 -4.32
N HIS A 41 -9.15 1.04 -4.22
CA HIS A 41 -9.75 1.37 -2.92
C HIS A 41 -10.16 0.12 -2.15
N ALA A 42 -10.91 -0.80 -2.77
CA ALA A 42 -11.38 -2.03 -2.15
C ALA A 42 -10.21 -2.91 -1.67
N LYS A 43 -9.18 -3.09 -2.51
CA LYS A 43 -7.99 -3.85 -2.17
C LYS A 43 -7.17 -3.17 -1.09
N SER A 44 -6.95 -1.85 -1.17
CA SER A 44 -6.25 -1.10 -0.11
C SER A 44 -6.98 -1.21 1.22
N GLU A 45 -8.32 -1.13 1.21
CA GLU A 45 -9.13 -1.30 2.40
C GLU A 45 -9.09 -2.73 2.95
N SER A 46 -8.86 -3.72 2.11
CA SER A 46 -8.71 -5.10 2.56
C SER A 46 -7.36 -5.39 3.24
N LEU A 47 -6.32 -4.57 3.02
CA LEU A 47 -5.01 -4.77 3.64
C LEU A 47 -5.11 -4.73 5.17
N ASN A 48 -4.50 -5.72 5.81
CA ASN A 48 -4.40 -5.84 7.27
C ASN A 48 -2.95 -5.67 7.77
N PHE A 49 -2.18 -4.81 7.10
CA PHE A 49 -0.92 -4.26 7.57
C PHE A 49 -0.66 -2.88 6.94
N ALA A 50 0.38 -2.17 7.41
CA ALA A 50 0.83 -0.92 6.82
C ALA A 50 1.93 -1.18 5.79
N GLY A 51 1.55 -1.50 4.56
CA GLY A 51 2.46 -1.65 3.42
C GLY A 51 1.80 -1.30 2.10
N CYS A 52 2.61 -1.18 1.06
CA CYS A 52 2.13 -0.90 -0.29
C CYS A 52 2.32 -2.12 -1.18
N VAL A 53 1.23 -2.62 -1.73
CA VAL A 53 1.21 -3.83 -2.57
C VAL A 53 1.17 -3.44 -4.05
N VAL A 54 1.89 -4.16 -4.89
CA VAL A 54 1.82 -4.05 -6.34
C VAL A 54 0.91 -5.17 -6.85
N ASP A 55 -0.27 -4.80 -7.32
CA ASP A 55 -1.28 -5.73 -7.83
C ASP A 55 -0.83 -6.39 -9.12
N ASN A 56 -1.26 -7.64 -9.35
CA ASN A 56 -0.91 -8.41 -10.54
C ASN A 56 -1.32 -7.73 -11.85
N SER A 57 -2.34 -6.87 -11.84
CA SER A 57 -2.72 -6.03 -12.98
C SER A 57 -1.54 -5.22 -13.56
N VAL A 58 -0.58 -4.81 -12.71
CA VAL A 58 0.61 -4.07 -13.14
C VAL A 58 1.53 -4.91 -14.03
N PHE A 59 1.54 -6.23 -13.84
CA PHE A 59 2.42 -7.14 -14.58
C PHE A 59 1.75 -7.72 -15.84
N ASN A 60 0.43 -7.61 -15.98
CA ASN A 60 -0.32 -8.18 -17.11
C ASN A 60 0.11 -7.62 -18.48
N ASP A 61 0.54 -6.35 -18.52
CA ASP A 61 0.96 -5.68 -19.75
C ASP A 61 2.48 -5.73 -19.98
N ILE A 62 3.23 -6.39 -19.09
CA ILE A 62 4.68 -6.52 -19.22
C ILE A 62 4.99 -7.72 -20.13
N PRO A 63 5.89 -7.58 -21.12
CA PRO A 63 6.27 -8.68 -22.00
C PRO A 63 6.82 -9.89 -21.23
N GLU A 64 6.49 -11.11 -21.68
CA GLU A 64 6.88 -12.36 -21.02
C GLU A 64 8.40 -12.56 -20.91
N GLU A 65 9.18 -11.91 -21.79
CA GLU A 65 10.64 -11.96 -21.76
C GLU A 65 11.26 -11.20 -20.58
N VAL A 66 10.48 -10.33 -19.92
CA VAL A 66 10.93 -9.56 -18.76
C VAL A 66 10.78 -10.38 -17.50
N ASN A 67 11.89 -10.60 -16.79
CA ASN A 67 11.87 -11.24 -15.48
C ASN A 67 11.33 -10.27 -14.41
N ILE A 68 10.06 -10.45 -14.03
CA ILE A 68 9.39 -9.62 -13.02
C ILE A 68 10.12 -9.65 -11.67
N ALA A 69 10.68 -10.80 -11.27
CA ALA A 69 11.40 -10.90 -10.01
C ALA A 69 12.68 -10.05 -10.01
N GLU A 70 13.40 -10.01 -11.13
CA GLU A 70 14.57 -9.16 -11.30
C GLU A 70 14.19 -7.67 -11.36
N LEU A 71 13.12 -7.33 -12.08
CA LEU A 71 12.58 -5.97 -12.15
C LEU A 71 12.18 -5.43 -10.78
N MET A 72 11.55 -6.27 -9.95
CA MET A 72 11.03 -5.87 -8.63
C MET A 72 12.08 -5.87 -7.53
N LEU A 73 13.20 -6.59 -7.69
CA LEU A 73 14.25 -6.76 -6.69
C LEU A 73 14.69 -5.46 -5.98
N PRO A 74 14.94 -4.33 -6.67
CA PRO A 74 15.33 -3.09 -5.99
C PRO A 74 14.16 -2.38 -5.28
N TYR A 75 12.92 -2.63 -5.67
CA TYR A 75 11.74 -1.87 -5.23
C TYR A 75 10.91 -2.59 -4.18
N GLY A 76 10.90 -3.92 -4.19
CA GLY A 76 10.05 -4.71 -3.33
C GLY A 76 10.47 -6.18 -3.28
N LYS A 77 9.66 -6.98 -2.60
CA LYS A 77 9.82 -8.42 -2.51
C LYS A 77 8.47 -9.12 -2.48
N LEU A 78 8.46 -10.38 -2.89
CA LEU A 78 7.29 -11.23 -2.72
C LEU A 78 7.05 -11.47 -1.22
N TYR A 79 5.82 -11.30 -0.78
CA TYR A 79 5.43 -11.49 0.62
C TYR A 79 3.99 -11.97 0.68
N SER A 80 3.71 -12.90 1.59
CA SER A 80 2.36 -13.36 1.87
C SER A 80 1.59 -12.25 2.57
N VAL A 81 0.73 -11.56 1.81
CA VAL A 81 0.10 -10.33 2.28
C VAL A 81 -1.06 -10.65 3.24
N PRO A 82 -1.06 -10.09 4.46
CA PRO A 82 -2.18 -10.26 5.38
C PRO A 82 -3.36 -9.38 4.93
N TYR A 83 -4.39 -10.02 4.40
CA TYR A 83 -5.69 -9.40 4.11
C TYR A 83 -6.70 -9.63 5.25
N LYS A 84 -7.75 -8.80 5.32
CA LYS A 84 -8.92 -9.05 6.18
C LYS A 84 -9.58 -10.37 5.73
N GLN A 85 -10.22 -11.08 6.67
CA GLN A 85 -10.78 -12.45 6.55
C GLN A 85 -11.81 -12.74 5.43
N GLN A 86 -11.97 -11.85 4.45
CA GLN A 86 -12.95 -11.94 3.36
C GLN A 86 -12.32 -12.09 1.96
N ILE A 87 -10.99 -12.07 1.87
CA ILE A 87 -10.24 -12.32 0.63
C ILE A 87 -9.43 -13.59 0.85
N GLU A 88 -9.20 -14.38 -0.21
CA GLU A 88 -8.33 -15.56 -0.18
C GLU A 88 -7.10 -15.26 0.68
N GLN A 89 -6.97 -16.01 1.77
CA GLN A 89 -5.95 -15.75 2.78
C GLN A 89 -4.58 -15.98 2.15
N GLU A 90 -3.62 -15.09 2.46
CA GLU A 90 -2.19 -15.34 2.20
C GLU A 90 -1.81 -15.47 0.71
N VAL A 91 -2.30 -14.55 -0.12
CA VAL A 91 -1.78 -14.40 -1.50
C VAL A 91 -0.38 -13.77 -1.45
N ASP A 92 0.57 -14.45 -2.09
CA ASP A 92 1.90 -13.91 -2.32
C ASP A 92 1.84 -12.80 -3.37
N GLU A 93 2.12 -11.57 -2.94
CA GLU A 93 2.17 -10.41 -3.82
C GLU A 93 3.45 -9.61 -3.61
N TYR A 94 3.83 -8.81 -4.60
CA TYR A 94 4.96 -7.91 -4.45
C TYR A 94 4.60 -6.77 -3.51
N VAL A 95 5.37 -6.62 -2.44
CA VAL A 95 5.25 -5.53 -1.48
C VAL A 95 6.46 -4.63 -1.58
N LEU A 96 6.22 -3.31 -1.65
CA LEU A 96 7.30 -2.33 -1.72
C LEU A 96 8.15 -2.35 -0.44
N ASN A 97 9.46 -2.19 -0.64
CA ASN A 97 10.42 -2.15 0.43
C ASN A 97 10.18 -0.91 1.32
N ILE A 98 10.01 -1.15 2.62
CA ILE A 98 9.90 -0.08 3.63
C ILE A 98 11.27 0.33 4.20
N ILE A 99 12.30 -0.49 3.94
CA ILE A 99 13.69 -0.30 4.33
C ILE A 99 14.56 -0.63 3.12
N ASN A 100 15.61 0.18 2.91
CA ASN A 100 16.68 -0.14 1.96
C ASN A 100 17.77 -0.92 2.69
N GLY A 101 17.98 -2.18 2.32
CA GLY A 101 19.00 -3.05 2.92
C GLY A 101 18.49 -3.88 4.09
N ARG A 102 19.35 -4.09 5.09
CA ARG A 102 19.11 -5.01 6.22
C ARG A 102 19.08 -4.25 7.55
N LEU A 103 18.38 -4.80 8.52
CA LEU A 103 18.26 -4.27 9.87
C LEU A 103 19.08 -5.09 10.85
N ASN A 104 19.88 -4.40 11.68
CA ASN A 104 20.39 -4.99 12.91
C ASN A 104 19.33 -4.90 14.02
N GLU A 105 19.57 -5.56 15.15
CA GLU A 105 18.62 -5.62 16.26
C GLU A 105 18.19 -4.23 16.76
N GLN A 106 19.13 -3.30 16.94
CA GLN A 106 18.80 -1.96 17.42
C GLN A 106 17.98 -1.17 16.41
N ALA A 107 18.30 -1.27 15.12
CA ALA A 107 17.52 -0.64 14.06
C ALA A 107 16.12 -1.24 14.00
N PHE A 108 15.99 -2.56 14.11
CA PHE A 108 14.69 -3.24 14.15
C PHE A 108 13.81 -2.75 15.30
N GLN A 109 14.37 -2.61 16.51
CA GLN A 109 13.62 -2.08 17.66
C GLN A 109 13.18 -0.63 17.41
N ASN A 110 14.08 0.22 16.90
CA ASN A 110 13.76 1.61 16.59
C ASN A 110 12.66 1.74 15.54
N TYR A 111 12.68 0.91 14.50
CA TYR A 111 11.63 0.89 13.47
C TYR A 111 10.31 0.33 14.01
N SER A 112 10.34 -0.71 14.85
CA SER A 112 9.15 -1.27 15.49
C SER A 112 8.45 -0.25 16.37
N GLU A 113 9.20 0.48 17.21
CA GLU A 113 8.66 1.57 18.05
C GLU A 113 8.16 2.75 17.21
N SER A 114 8.86 3.07 16.12
CA SER A 114 8.39 4.08 15.16
C SER A 114 7.05 3.70 14.54
N ILE A 115 6.84 2.42 14.19
CA ILE A 115 5.56 1.92 13.67
C ILE A 115 4.47 2.11 14.74
N ARG A 116 4.70 1.63 15.97
CA ARG A 116 3.74 1.78 17.09
C ARG A 116 3.35 3.25 17.33
N THR A 117 4.35 4.12 17.41
CA THR A 117 4.15 5.56 17.65
C THR A 117 3.32 6.21 16.55
N ARG A 118 3.53 5.85 15.28
CA ARG A 118 2.74 6.44 14.19
C ARG A 118 1.27 6.01 14.22
N PHE A 119 0.98 4.77 14.58
CA PHE A 119 -0.41 4.36 14.80
C PHE A 119 -1.06 5.11 15.97
N SER A 120 -0.29 5.56 16.97
CA SER A 120 -0.79 6.40 18.08
C SER A 120 -1.08 7.84 17.72
N CYS A 121 -0.55 8.33 16.58
CA CYS A 121 -0.83 9.67 16.10
C CYS A 121 -2.16 9.75 15.34
N ASP A 122 -2.79 8.62 15.00
CA ASP A 122 -4.12 8.59 14.41
C ASP A 122 -5.18 8.84 15.51
N ASN A 123 -6.33 9.43 15.15
CA ASN A 123 -7.41 9.74 16.09
C ASN A 123 -8.12 8.48 16.66
N LYS A 124 -7.62 7.29 16.33
CA LYS A 124 -8.19 6.01 16.74
C LYS A 124 -7.45 5.47 17.97
N PRO A 125 -8.16 4.88 18.94
CA PRO A 125 -7.51 4.28 20.10
C PRO A 125 -6.64 3.09 19.65
N VAL A 126 -5.35 3.20 19.96
CA VAL A 126 -4.34 2.15 19.72
C VAL A 126 -4.67 0.87 20.48
N SER A 127 -5.46 0.97 21.56
CA SER A 127 -5.94 -0.18 22.33
C SER A 127 -6.96 -1.05 21.61
N SER A 128 -7.49 -0.63 20.46
CA SER A 128 -8.39 -1.47 19.68
C SER A 128 -7.66 -2.71 19.14
N GLU A 129 -8.28 -3.88 19.25
CA GLU A 129 -7.72 -5.16 18.78
C GLU A 129 -7.29 -5.08 17.31
N ARG A 130 -8.09 -4.40 16.49
CA ARG A 130 -7.80 -4.18 15.08
C ARG A 130 -6.51 -3.40 14.84
N VAL A 131 -6.25 -2.35 15.62
CA VAL A 131 -5.01 -1.56 15.48
C VAL A 131 -3.80 -2.37 15.96
N GLN A 132 -3.95 -3.14 17.05
CA GLN A 132 -2.91 -4.04 17.54
C GLN A 132 -2.55 -5.11 16.50
N GLU A 133 -3.55 -5.68 15.83
CA GLU A 133 -3.34 -6.63 14.75
C GLU A 133 -2.57 -6.00 13.57
N LEU A 134 -2.97 -4.82 13.12
CA LEU A 134 -2.28 -4.07 12.06
C LEU A 134 -0.81 -3.81 12.41
N ILE A 135 -0.54 -3.37 13.65
CA ILE A 135 0.82 -3.13 14.15
C ILE A 135 1.63 -4.42 14.12
N ARG A 136 1.07 -5.50 14.67
CA ARG A 136 1.73 -6.82 14.70
C ARG A 136 2.09 -7.28 13.30
N ASN A 137 1.15 -7.27 12.36
CA ASN A 137 1.37 -7.69 10.99
C ASN A 137 2.40 -6.82 10.26
N SER A 138 2.42 -5.51 10.56
CA SER A 138 3.43 -4.58 10.00
C SER A 138 4.83 -4.85 10.55
N ILE A 139 4.94 -5.19 11.84
CA ILE A 139 6.21 -5.60 12.47
C ILE A 139 6.66 -6.96 11.93
N THR A 140 5.75 -7.90 11.70
CA THR A 140 6.06 -9.18 11.04
C THR A 140 6.60 -8.96 9.64
N PHE A 141 6.07 -8.02 8.86
CA PHE A 141 6.69 -7.67 7.59
C PHE A 141 8.09 -7.06 7.76
N LEU A 142 8.29 -6.23 8.79
CA LEU A 142 9.60 -5.64 9.11
C LEU A 142 10.66 -6.71 9.45
N THR A 143 10.29 -7.83 10.08
CA THR A 143 11.26 -8.90 10.41
C THR A 143 11.86 -9.54 9.15
N THR A 144 11.20 -9.42 7.99
CA THR A 144 11.77 -9.90 6.70
C THR A 144 12.99 -9.10 6.23
N PHE A 145 13.36 -8.03 6.95
CA PHE A 145 14.58 -7.25 6.71
C PHE A 145 15.66 -7.52 7.77
N CYS A 146 15.38 -8.34 8.78
CA CYS A 146 16.35 -8.78 9.78
C CYS A 146 17.12 -10.01 9.27
N GLU A 147 18.39 -10.14 9.70
CA GLU A 147 19.18 -11.38 9.57
C GLU A 147 19.01 -12.29 10.79
#